data_AF-A0A7X7L2J7-F1
#
_entry.id   AF-A0A7X7L2J7-F1
#
_cell.length_a   1.000
_cell.length_b   1.000
_cell.length_c   1.000
_cell.angle_alpha   90.00
_cell.angle_beta   90.00
_cell.angle_gamma   90.00
#
_symmetry.space_group_name_H-M   'P 1'
#
loop_
_entity.id
_entity.type
_entity.pdbx_description
1 polymer ?
#
loop_
_entity_poly.entity_id
_entity_poly.type
_entity_poly.pdbx_seq_one_letter_code
_entity_poly.pdbx_strand_id
1 'polypeptide(L)'
;MRRTAHHALLREAKDRWYVPDPNKAGDLEKLRERSLFKEFEEYWISSQKRLKVFRLEAVRIGFKKAWQERDYATIITVARKVPENVLQEDPKLLMWYDQAVTRMGGE
;
A
#
# COMPACT_ATOMS: atom_id res chain seq x y z
N MET A 1 -33.21 30.97 13.20
CA MET A 1 -32.47 30.62 11.96
C MET A 1 -31.22 29.83 12.34
N ARG A 2 -31.15 28.54 11.98
CA ARG A 2 -29.97 27.68 12.18
C ARG A 2 -29.02 27.84 10.99
N ARG A 3 -27.72 28.07 11.23
CA ARG A 3 -26.65 27.75 10.28
C ARG A 3 -25.44 27.23 11.06
N THR A 4 -25.43 25.92 11.26
CA THR A 4 -24.26 25.14 11.68
C THR A 4 -23.27 25.16 10.52
N ALA A 5 -22.14 25.84 10.68
CA ALA A 5 -21.02 25.77 9.75
C ALA A 5 -20.28 24.45 10.02
N HIS A 6 -20.59 23.42 9.22
CA HIS A 6 -19.89 22.15 9.23
C HIS A 6 -18.54 22.36 8.56
N HIS A 7 -17.51 22.63 9.36
CA HIS A 7 -16.15 22.81 8.88
C HIS A 7 -15.70 21.45 8.32
N ALA A 8 -15.59 21.39 6.99
CA ALA A 8 -15.20 20.20 6.26
C ALA A 8 -13.88 19.67 6.81
N LEU A 9 -13.89 18.42 7.26
CA LEU A 9 -12.71 17.64 7.54
C LEU A 9 -11.97 17.42 6.22
N LEU A 10 -11.15 18.39 5.83
CA LEU A 10 -10.13 18.23 4.80
C LEU A 10 -9.08 17.28 5.36
N ARG A 11 -9.31 15.99 5.13
CA ARG A 11 -8.38 14.92 5.45
C ARG A 11 -7.14 15.16 4.59
N GLU A 12 -6.11 15.74 5.20
CA GLU A 12 -4.77 15.92 4.64
C GLU A 12 -4.17 14.55 4.30
N ALA A 13 -4.48 14.03 3.11
CA ALA A 13 -3.63 13.10 2.41
C ALA A 13 -2.90 13.91 1.33
N LYS A 14 -1.92 14.71 1.77
CA LYS A 14 -0.89 15.25 0.88
C LYS A 14 -0.10 14.05 0.37
N ASP A 15 -0.60 13.45 -0.69
CA ASP A 15 0.22 12.80 -1.71
C ASP A 15 1.19 13.89 -2.19
N ARG A 16 2.32 13.99 -1.49
CA ARG A 16 3.41 14.90 -1.84
C ARG A 16 3.98 14.33 -3.13
N TRP A 17 3.41 14.81 -4.22
CA TRP A 17 3.92 14.73 -5.57
C TRP A 17 5.40 15.10 -5.54
N TYR A 18 6.25 14.07 -5.47
CA TYR A 18 7.68 14.17 -5.64
C TYR A 18 7.90 14.26 -7.15
N VAL A 19 8.30 15.42 -7.65
CA VAL A 19 8.75 15.60 -9.04
C VAL A 19 10.25 15.30 -9.06
N PRO A 20 10.72 14.16 -9.58
CA PRO A 20 12.15 13.90 -9.68
C PRO A 20 12.74 14.63 -10.88
N ASP A 21 13.90 15.26 -10.66
CA ASP A 21 14.77 15.78 -11.72
C ASP A 21 15.11 14.71 -12.77
N PRO A 22 14.91 14.98 -14.07
CA PRO A 22 14.99 13.97 -15.13
C PRO A 22 16.38 13.36 -15.35
N ASN A 23 17.45 14.01 -14.86
CA ASN A 23 18.84 13.56 -15.05
C ASN A 23 19.33 12.59 -13.95
N LYS A 24 18.57 12.38 -12.87
CA LYS A 24 18.89 11.42 -11.79
C LYS A 24 17.73 10.47 -11.46
N ALA A 25 16.63 10.57 -12.20
CA ALA A 25 15.37 9.88 -11.92
C ALA A 25 15.52 8.35 -11.79
N GLY A 26 16.31 7.71 -12.66
CA GLY A 26 16.45 6.24 -12.66
C GLY A 26 17.13 5.64 -11.42
N ASP A 27 18.18 6.28 -10.89
CA ASP A 27 18.85 5.83 -9.65
C ASP A 27 18.03 6.18 -8.40
N LEU A 28 17.38 7.35 -8.42
CA LEU A 28 16.50 7.78 -7.34
C LEU A 28 15.23 6.92 -7.26
N GLU A 29 14.67 6.48 -8.38
CA GLU A 29 13.54 5.54 -8.42
C GLU A 29 13.92 4.19 -7.81
N LYS A 30 15.09 3.64 -8.16
CA LYS A 30 15.56 2.37 -7.55
C LYS A 30 15.76 2.49 -6.05
N LEU A 31 16.32 3.61 -5.57
CA LEU A 31 16.47 3.85 -4.14
C LEU A 31 15.11 4.02 -3.46
N ARG A 32 14.17 4.73 -4.10
CA ARG A 32 12.80 4.90 -3.61
C ARG A 32 12.09 3.54 -3.52
N GLU A 33 12.16 2.71 -4.55
CA GLU A 33 11.58 1.37 -4.55
C GLU A 33 12.17 0.50 -3.44
N ARG A 34 13.49 0.58 -3.22
CA ARG A 34 14.15 -0.12 -2.10
C ARG A 34 13.65 0.38 -0.74
N SER A 35 13.51 1.68 -0.54
CA SER A 35 12.99 2.25 0.71
C SER A 35 11.54 1.85 0.95
N LEU A 36 10.69 1.94 -0.08
CA LEU A 36 9.28 1.54 -0.01
C LEU A 36 9.14 0.04 0.28
N PHE A 37 10.01 -0.79 -0.31
CA PHE A 37 10.03 -2.22 -0.03
C PHE A 37 10.43 -2.50 1.41
N LYS A 38 11.44 -1.80 1.94
CA LYS A 38 11.85 -1.96 3.34
C LYS A 38 10.71 -1.59 4.31
N GLU A 39 9.98 -0.50 4.06
CA GLU A 39 8.79 -0.16 4.83
C GLU A 39 7.71 -1.25 4.74
N PHE A 40 7.52 -1.85 3.56
CA PHE A 40 6.58 -2.96 3.37
C PHE A 40 6.96 -4.21 4.18
N GLU A 41 8.25 -4.57 4.20
CA GLU A 41 8.76 -5.68 5.01
C GLU A 41 8.45 -5.47 6.50
N GLU A 42 8.57 -4.23 7.01
CA GLU A 42 8.21 -3.92 8.38
C GLU A 42 6.71 -4.16 8.65
N TYR A 43 5.83 -3.93 7.68
CA TYR A 43 4.39 -4.21 7.82
C TYR A 43 4.08 -5.71 7.91
N TRP A 44 4.84 -6.53 7.20
CA TRP A 44 4.73 -7.98 7.26
C TRP A 44 5.24 -8.53 8.60
N ILE A 45 6.42 -8.08 9.04
CA ILE A 45 7.07 -8.51 10.30
C ILE A 45 6.31 -7.98 11.52
N SER A 46 5.66 -6.82 11.40
CA SER A 46 4.92 -6.21 12.51
C SER A 46 3.86 -7.15 13.07
N SER A 47 3.89 -7.39 14.38
CA SER A 47 2.87 -8.19 15.07
C SER A 47 1.49 -7.50 15.16
N GLN A 48 1.36 -6.28 14.63
CA GLN A 48 0.09 -5.56 14.65
C GLN A 48 -0.95 -6.27 13.78
N LYS A 49 -2.16 -6.42 14.33
CA LYS A 49 -3.31 -7.00 13.61
C LYS A 49 -3.84 -6.08 12.51
N ARG A 50 -3.70 -4.75 12.67
CA ARG A 50 -4.13 -3.74 11.69
C ARG A 50 -3.12 -2.60 11.61
N LEU A 51 -2.78 -2.19 10.39
CA LEU A 51 -1.92 -1.03 10.11
C LEU A 51 -2.75 0.24 10.22
N LYS A 52 -2.43 1.10 11.18
CA LYS A 52 -3.09 2.41 11.35
C LYS A 52 -2.41 3.52 10.55
N VAL A 53 -1.10 3.43 10.39
CA VAL A 53 -0.27 4.41 9.67
C VAL A 53 0.63 3.61 8.73
N PHE A 54 0.41 3.74 7.44
CA PHE A 54 1.19 3.07 6.40
C PHE A 54 1.16 3.88 5.12
N ARG A 55 2.16 3.68 4.25
CA ARG A 55 2.20 4.29 2.92
C ARG A 55 1.57 3.36 1.91
N LEU A 56 0.55 3.84 1.20
CA LEU A 56 -0.15 3.05 0.19
C LEU A 56 0.78 2.65 -0.98
N GLU A 57 1.72 3.53 -1.36
CA GLU A 57 2.76 3.21 -2.34
C GLU A 57 3.65 2.04 -1.91
N ALA A 58 4.03 1.96 -0.62
CA ALA A 58 4.85 0.87 -0.10
C ALA A 58 4.12 -0.47 -0.23
N VAL A 59 2.81 -0.48 0.10
CA VAL A 59 1.96 -1.67 -0.08
C VAL A 59 1.88 -2.08 -1.55
N ARG A 60 1.71 -1.13 -2.48
CA ARG A 60 1.62 -1.41 -3.92
C ARG A 60 2.91 -1.98 -4.50
N ILE A 61 4.06 -1.39 -4.15
CA ILE A 61 5.37 -1.90 -4.57
C ILE A 61 5.63 -3.28 -3.96
N GLY A 62 5.32 -3.45 -2.67
CA GLY A 62 5.42 -4.72 -1.98
C GLY A 62 4.57 -5.82 -2.61
N PHE A 63 3.30 -5.54 -2.93
CA PHE A 63 2.40 -6.50 -3.58
C PHE A 63 2.88 -6.89 -4.98
N LYS A 64 3.29 -5.91 -5.78
CA LYS A 64 3.84 -6.17 -7.12
C LYS A 64 5.06 -7.09 -7.03
N LYS A 65 5.98 -6.80 -6.11
CA LYS A 65 7.21 -7.57 -5.93
C LYS A 65 6.92 -8.98 -5.39
N ALA A 66 6.12 -9.08 -4.33
CA ALA A 66 5.67 -10.37 -3.78
C ALA A 66 4.97 -11.22 -4.86
N TRP A 67 4.18 -10.61 -5.75
CA TRP A 67 3.57 -11.32 -6.86
C TRP A 67 4.61 -11.85 -7.87
N GLN A 68 5.59 -11.02 -8.25
CA GLN A 68 6.68 -11.44 -9.13
C GLN A 68 7.50 -12.59 -8.52
N GLU A 69 7.68 -12.59 -7.20
CA GLU A 69 8.36 -13.63 -6.44
C GLU A 69 7.46 -14.83 -6.12
N ARG A 70 6.18 -14.80 -6.52
CA ARG A 70 5.14 -15.80 -6.21
C ARG A 70 4.88 -15.98 -4.71
N ASP A 71 5.20 -14.98 -3.91
CA ASP A 71 5.02 -14.95 -2.47
C ASP A 71 3.60 -14.48 -2.10
N TYR A 72 2.62 -15.30 -2.49
CA TYR A 72 1.20 -14.98 -2.31
C TYR A 72 0.80 -14.88 -0.83
N ALA A 73 1.48 -15.65 0.04
CA ALA A 73 1.26 -15.62 1.48
C ALA A 73 1.54 -14.24 2.09
N THR A 74 2.59 -13.56 1.63
CA THR A 74 2.93 -12.20 2.06
C THR A 74 1.85 -11.20 1.63
N ILE A 75 1.36 -11.29 0.39
CA ILE A 75 0.26 -10.44 -0.12
C ILE A 75 -0.97 -10.59 0.78
N ILE A 76 -1.42 -11.82 1.04
CA ILE A 76 -2.59 -12.11 1.87
C ILE A 76 -2.38 -11.60 3.31
N THR A 77 -1.21 -11.86 3.89
CA THR A 77 -0.90 -11.47 5.27
C THR A 77 -0.95 -9.97 5.46
N VAL A 78 -0.32 -9.21 4.56
CA VAL A 78 -0.31 -7.75 4.64
C VAL A 78 -1.67 -7.18 4.28
N ALA A 79 -2.36 -7.70 3.27
CA ALA A 79 -3.71 -7.26 2.90
C ALA A 79 -4.70 -7.38 4.07
N ARG A 80 -4.62 -8.46 4.87
CA ARG A 80 -5.46 -8.63 6.07
C ARG A 80 -5.19 -7.61 7.17
N LYS A 81 -4.00 -7.01 7.20
CA LYS A 81 -3.64 -5.94 8.13
C LYS A 81 -4.07 -4.56 7.62
N VAL A 82 -4.23 -4.40 6.31
CA VAL A 82 -4.71 -3.16 5.69
C VAL A 82 -6.22 -3.03 5.94
N PRO A 83 -6.75 -1.83 6.25
CA PRO A 83 -8.18 -1.64 6.40
C PRO A 83 -8.90 -1.93 5.08
N GLU A 84 -10.00 -2.69 5.12
CA GLU A 84 -10.77 -3.07 3.93
C GLU A 84 -11.20 -1.86 3.09
N ASN A 85 -11.60 -0.76 3.72
CA ASN A 85 -11.93 0.49 3.03
C ASN A 85 -10.77 0.96 2.12
N VAL A 86 -9.53 0.96 2.63
CA VAL A 86 -8.35 1.38 1.86
C VAL A 86 -8.02 0.37 0.75
N LEU A 87 -8.19 -0.93 1.04
CA LEU A 87 -7.99 -1.98 0.05
C LEU A 87 -9.00 -1.87 -1.10
N GLN A 88 -10.25 -1.53 -0.81
CA GLN A 88 -11.32 -1.33 -1.79
C GLN A 88 -11.17 -0.02 -2.56
N GLU A 89 -10.59 1.02 -1.95
CA GLU A 89 -10.29 2.29 -2.60
C GLU A 89 -9.21 2.18 -3.69
N ASP A 90 -8.25 1.24 -3.56
CA ASP A 90 -7.24 0.98 -4.59
C ASP A 90 -7.51 -0.34 -5.34
N PRO A 91 -8.01 -0.29 -6.59
CA PRO A 91 -8.39 -1.49 -7.33
C PRO A 91 -7.21 -2.41 -7.64
N LYS A 92 -5.97 -1.91 -7.66
CA LYS A 92 -4.79 -2.76 -7.90
C LYS A 92 -4.48 -3.59 -6.66
N LEU A 93 -4.57 -3.02 -5.46
CA LEU A 93 -4.38 -3.76 -4.22
C LEU A 93 -5.44 -4.87 -4.07
N LEU A 94 -6.71 -4.54 -4.35
CA LEU A 94 -7.79 -5.54 -4.34
C LEU A 94 -7.52 -6.67 -5.33
N MET A 95 -7.13 -6.33 -6.57
CA MET A 95 -6.80 -7.33 -7.60
C MET A 95 -5.67 -8.27 -7.15
N TRP A 96 -4.56 -7.73 -6.62
CA TRP A 96 -3.45 -8.56 -6.15
C TRP A 96 -3.87 -9.49 -5.01
N TYR A 97 -4.68 -8.98 -4.08
CA TYR A 97 -5.20 -9.78 -2.97
C TYR A 97 -6.08 -10.93 -3.46
N ASP A 98 -7.06 -10.63 -4.31
CA ASP A 98 -7.97 -11.63 -4.87
C ASP A 98 -7.20 -12.73 -5.61
N GLN A 99 -6.30 -12.32 -6.52
CA GLN A 99 -5.44 -13.26 -7.24
C GLN A 99 -4.53 -14.08 -6.33
N ALA A 100 -3.98 -13.47 -5.27
CA ALA A 100 -3.15 -14.19 -4.30
C ALA A 100 -3.97 -15.23 -3.52
N VAL A 101 -5.20 -14.88 -3.12
CA VAL A 101 -6.13 -15.82 -2.46
C VAL A 101 -6.48 -16.97 -3.39
N THR A 102 -6.82 -16.71 -4.65
CA THR A 102 -7.08 -17.79 -5.63
C THR A 102 -5.88 -18.70 -5.84
N ARG A 103 -4.66 -18.15 -5.82
CA ARG A 103 -3.42 -18.93 -6.01
C ARG A 103 -3.01 -19.73 -4.77
N MET A 104 -3.26 -19.21 -3.57
CA MET A 104 -2.83 -19.82 -2.30
C MET A 104 -3.91 -20.75 -1.73
N GLY A 105 -5.19 -20.41 -1.94
CA GLY A 105 -6.36 -21.21 -1.60
C GLY A 105 -6.92 -21.99 -2.78
N GLY A 106 -6.07 -22.33 -3.76
CA GLY A 106 -6.43 -23.27 -4.81
C GLY A 106 -6.57 -24.67 -4.22
N GLU A 107 -7.78 -24.98 -3.76
CA GLU A 107 -8.31 -26.35 -3.74
C GLU A 107 -8.53 -26.85 -5.18
#